data_AF-A0A3B3VRV7-F1
#
_entry.id   AF-A0A3B3VRV7-F1
#
_cell.length_a   1.000
_cell.length_b   1.000
_cell.length_c   1.000
_cell.angle_alpha   90.00
_cell.angle_beta   90.00
_cell.angle_gamma   90.00
#
_symmetry.space_group_name_H-M   'P 1'
#
loop_
_entity.id
_entity.type
_entity.pdbx_description
1 polymer ?
#
loop_
_entity_poly.entity_id
_entity_poly.type
_entity_poly.pdbx_seq_one_letter_code
_entity_poly.pdbx_strand_id
1 'polypeptide(L)'
;MSSVQLQGESINEQVPPAEETFTDHKHQLLSHIRSHTGEKPFLCVTCGKAFSYSSSLSHHMLLHTGEMPFSCNTCGKSFRSKRSLNKHESSHREEVLLV
;
A
#
# COMPACT_ATOMS: atom_id res chain seq x y z
N MET A 1 -64.53 18.37 -22.31
CA MET A 1 -63.50 18.90 -23.23
C MET A 1 -62.50 19.68 -22.40
N SER A 2 -61.23 19.55 -22.77
CA SER A 2 -60.00 19.89 -22.06
C SER A 2 -60.01 21.10 -21.13
N SER A 3 -59.34 20.97 -19.99
CA SER A 3 -58.64 22.06 -19.32
C SER A 3 -57.34 21.50 -18.75
N VAL A 4 -56.23 21.92 -19.35
CA VAL A 4 -54.87 21.62 -18.89
C VAL A 4 -54.51 22.69 -17.87
N GLN A 5 -53.96 22.29 -16.73
CA GLN A 5 -53.12 23.14 -15.90
C GLN A 5 -51.96 22.30 -15.37
N LEU A 6 -50.75 22.68 -15.78
CA LEU A 6 -49.46 22.17 -15.30
C LEU A 6 -49.04 22.98 -14.07
N GLN A 7 -48.57 22.30 -13.02
CA GLN A 7 -47.76 22.76 -11.89
C GLN A 7 -47.57 21.50 -11.03
N GLY A 8 -46.42 21.06 -10.56
CA GLY A 8 -45.07 21.56 -10.41
C GLY A 8 -44.35 20.47 -9.58
N GLU A 9 -43.02 20.46 -9.57
CA GLU A 9 -42.21 19.31 -9.18
C GLU A 9 -42.39 18.83 -7.74
N SER A 10 -42.29 17.51 -7.55
CA SER A 10 -41.61 16.95 -6.38
C SER A 10 -40.96 15.64 -6.81
N ILE A 11 -39.85 15.76 -7.55
CA ILE A 11 -38.86 14.70 -7.47
C ILE A 11 -38.40 14.73 -6.01
N ASN A 12 -38.77 13.68 -5.27
CA ASN A 12 -38.12 13.42 -4.01
C ASN A 12 -36.69 13.02 -4.38
N GLU A 13 -35.82 14.01 -4.57
CA GLU A 13 -34.38 13.83 -4.46
C GLU A 13 -34.14 13.39 -3.01
N GLN A 14 -34.32 12.09 -2.81
CA GLN A 14 -33.70 11.39 -1.70
C GLN A 14 -32.20 11.53 -1.92
N VAL A 15 -31.67 12.64 -1.41
CA VAL A 15 -30.25 12.85 -1.18
C VAL A 15 -29.80 11.64 -0.37
N PRO A 16 -28.97 10.75 -0.93
CA PRO A 16 -28.47 9.62 -0.16
C PRO A 16 -27.70 10.16 1.05
N PRO A 17 -27.84 9.55 2.24
CA PRO A 17 -27.16 10.01 3.44
C PRO A 17 -25.65 10.00 3.18
N ALA A 18 -25.08 11.20 3.08
CA ALA A 18 -23.69 11.43 2.77
C ALA A 18 -22.83 11.18 4.01
N GLU A 19 -22.76 9.95 4.52
CA GLU A 19 -22.01 9.69 5.75
C GLU A 19 -21.66 8.21 5.99
N GLU A 20 -21.26 7.45 4.97
CA GLU A 20 -20.55 6.18 5.19
C GLU A 20 -19.29 6.06 4.31
N THR A 21 -18.18 5.85 5.01
CA THR A 21 -16.77 5.89 4.62
C THR A 21 -16.37 5.06 3.38
N PHE A 22 -15.86 5.71 2.32
CA PHE A 22 -15.17 5.06 1.18
C PHE A 22 -13.78 5.67 0.88
N THR A 23 -13.00 5.97 1.91
CA THR A 23 -11.65 6.56 1.74
C THR A 23 -10.61 5.56 1.23
N ASP A 24 -10.74 4.27 1.56
CA ASP A 24 -9.75 3.23 1.22
C ASP A 24 -9.65 2.93 -0.29
N HIS A 25 -10.80 2.75 -0.96
CA HIS A 25 -10.86 2.48 -2.40
C HIS A 25 -10.21 3.59 -3.24
N LYS A 26 -10.33 4.86 -2.80
CA LYS A 26 -9.69 6.00 -3.45
C LYS A 26 -8.17 5.94 -3.36
N HIS A 27 -7.62 5.60 -2.18
CA HIS A 27 -6.17 5.45 -2.02
C HIS A 27 -5.61 4.30 -2.85
N GLN A 28 -6.32 3.18 -2.92
CA GLN A 28 -5.93 2.05 -3.76
C GLN A 28 -5.94 2.40 -5.25
N LEU A 29 -6.97 3.11 -5.73
CA LEU A 29 -7.05 3.56 -7.12
C LEU A 29 -5.92 4.54 -7.47
N LEU A 30 -5.64 5.52 -6.60
CA LEU A 30 -4.52 6.45 -6.81
C LEU A 30 -3.17 5.72 -6.84
N SER A 31 -2.97 4.78 -5.91
CA SER A 31 -1.79 3.91 -5.84
C SER A 31 -1.59 3.08 -7.13
N HIS A 32 -2.69 2.55 -7.69
CA HIS A 32 -2.69 1.86 -8.97
C HIS A 32 -2.35 2.80 -10.13
N ILE A 33 -2.96 3.99 -10.21
CA ILE A 33 -2.68 4.94 -11.29
C ILE A 33 -1.21 5.38 -11.30
N ARG A 34 -0.58 5.50 -10.12
CA ARG A 34 0.86 5.81 -10.00
C ARG A 34 1.76 4.78 -10.68
N SER A 35 1.35 3.51 -10.78
CA SER A 35 2.15 2.50 -11.48
C SER A 35 2.16 2.69 -13.00
N HIS A 36 1.14 3.34 -13.56
CA HIS A 36 1.08 3.69 -14.98
C HIS A 36 1.77 5.01 -15.29
N THR A 37 1.57 6.02 -14.45
CA THR A 37 2.09 7.38 -14.68
C THR A 37 3.56 7.54 -14.28
N GLY A 38 4.07 6.67 -13.42
CA GLY A 38 5.43 6.75 -12.90
C GLY A 38 5.63 7.86 -11.86
N GLU A 39 4.55 8.45 -11.33
CA GLU A 39 4.62 9.43 -10.25
C GLU A 39 5.33 8.84 -9.02
N LYS A 40 6.24 9.62 -8.43
CA LYS A 40 7.06 9.22 -7.28
C LYS A 40 7.04 10.31 -6.19
N PRO A 41 5.91 10.47 -5.48
CA PRO A 41 5.74 11.57 -4.54
C PRO A 41 6.59 11.42 -3.26
N PHE A 42 7.16 10.25 -2.99
CA PHE A 42 7.91 9.99 -1.76
C PHE A 42 9.41 10.10 -2.00
N LEU A 43 10.04 11.15 -1.47
CA LEU A 43 11.46 11.44 -1.63
C LEU A 43 12.26 11.00 -0.40
N CYS A 44 13.39 10.34 -0.63
CA CYS A 44 14.39 10.11 0.40
C CYS A 44 15.14 11.41 0.69
N VAL A 45 15.02 11.91 1.91
CA VAL A 45 15.70 13.14 2.34
C VAL A 45 17.21 12.99 2.40
N THR A 46 17.72 11.77 2.55
CA THR A 46 19.16 11.50 2.67
C THR A 46 19.87 11.46 1.32
N CYS A 47 19.24 10.89 0.28
CA CYS A 47 19.90 10.70 -1.02
C CYS A 47 19.11 11.23 -2.23
N GLY A 48 17.95 11.86 -2.00
CA GLY A 48 17.09 12.43 -3.05
C GLY A 48 16.33 11.40 -3.89
N LYS A 49 16.49 10.09 -3.63
CA LYS A 49 15.82 9.05 -4.43
C LYS A 49 14.31 9.06 -4.22
N ALA A 50 13.55 8.98 -5.32
CA ALA A 50 12.10 9.05 -5.31
C ALA A 50 11.43 7.66 -5.42
N PHE A 51 10.29 7.49 -4.76
CA PHE A 51 9.50 6.26 -4.69
C PHE A 51 8.01 6.54 -4.91
N SER A 52 7.31 5.58 -5.53
CA SER A 52 5.85 5.66 -5.79
C SER A 52 4.99 5.33 -4.58
N TYR A 53 5.55 4.63 -3.59
CA TYR A 53 4.87 4.20 -2.37
C TYR A 53 5.67 4.58 -1.12
N SER A 54 4.96 4.97 -0.06
CA SER A 54 5.56 5.29 1.23
C SER A 54 6.27 4.08 1.84
N SER A 55 5.67 2.89 1.74
CA SER A 55 6.27 1.63 2.20
C SER A 55 7.62 1.35 1.52
N SER A 56 7.75 1.66 0.23
CA SER A 56 9.01 1.53 -0.50
C SER A 56 10.08 2.50 0.01
N LEU A 57 9.70 3.75 0.33
CA LEU A 57 10.60 4.71 0.96
C LEU A 57 11.01 4.24 2.37
N SER A 58 10.06 3.84 3.22
CA SER A 58 10.36 3.34 4.57
C SER A 58 11.32 2.15 4.54
N HIS A 59 11.10 1.19 3.62
CA HIS A 59 12.02 0.07 3.43
C HIS A 59 13.39 0.52 2.92
N HIS A 60 13.44 1.51 2.04
CA HIS A 60 14.69 2.10 1.56
C HIS A 60 15.48 2.77 2.69
N MET A 61 14.82 3.40 3.67
CA MET A 61 15.51 4.04 4.79
C MET A 61 16.32 3.05 5.65
N LEU A 62 15.96 1.76 5.65
CA LEU A 62 16.75 0.70 6.30
C LEU A 62 18.16 0.53 5.69
N LEU A 63 18.38 1.05 4.46
CA LEU A 63 19.71 1.12 3.87
C LEU A 63 20.58 2.18 4.56
N HIS A 64 19.96 3.29 4.97
CA HIS A 64 20.65 4.41 5.61
C HIS A 64 20.86 4.19 7.10
N THR A 65 19.85 3.64 7.80
CA THR A 65 19.96 3.35 9.24
C THR A 65 20.78 2.08 9.53
N GLY A 66 20.90 1.19 8.54
CA GLY A 66 21.53 -0.13 8.73
C GLY A 66 20.65 -1.11 9.52
N GLU A 67 19.43 -0.73 9.88
CA GLU A 67 18.49 -1.62 10.58
C GLU A 67 18.14 -2.84 9.73
N MET A 68 18.07 -4.00 10.39
CA MET A 68 17.68 -5.27 9.78
C MET A 68 16.63 -5.95 10.68
N PRO A 69 15.35 -5.58 10.56
CA PRO A 69 14.32 -5.95 11.53
C PRO A 69 14.00 -7.46 11.59
N PHE A 70 14.42 -8.22 10.59
CA PHE A 70 14.04 -9.62 10.44
C PHE A 70 15.24 -10.51 10.71
N SER A 71 15.25 -11.24 11.81
CA SER A 71 16.36 -12.14 12.17
C SER A 71 15.96 -13.59 11.99
N CYS A 72 16.91 -14.39 11.49
CA CYS A 72 16.77 -15.84 11.41
C CYS A 72 16.96 -16.46 12.78
N ASN A 73 15.99 -17.24 13.23
CA ASN A 73 16.07 -17.90 14.54
C ASN A 73 17.11 -19.02 14.59
N THR A 74 17.48 -19.61 13.45
CA THR A 74 18.45 -20.72 13.39
C THR A 74 19.90 -20.23 13.50
N CYS A 75 20.27 -19.18 12.75
CA CYS A 75 21.68 -18.74 12.66
C CYS A 75 21.92 -17.28 13.06
N GLY A 76 20.88 -16.55 13.49
CA GLY A 76 20.98 -15.16 13.94
C GLY A 76 21.20 -14.12 12.83
N LYS A 77 21.33 -14.53 11.56
CA LYS A 77 21.49 -13.59 10.44
C LYS A 77 20.26 -12.69 10.29
N SER A 78 20.47 -11.39 10.18
CA SER A 78 19.40 -10.40 10.01
C SER A 78 19.25 -9.92 8.57
N PHE A 79 18.03 -9.51 8.22
CA PHE A 79 17.61 -9.11 6.89
C PHE A 79 16.72 -7.86 6.95
N ARG A 80 16.74 -7.07 5.87
CA ARG A 80 15.88 -5.89 5.72
C ARG A 80 14.43 -6.22 5.33
N SER A 81 14.17 -7.41 4.77
CA SER A 81 12.84 -7.82 4.31
C SER A 81 12.49 -9.24 4.74
N LYS A 82 11.21 -9.47 5.04
CA LYS A 82 10.67 -10.82 5.33
C LYS A 82 10.87 -11.79 4.17
N ARG A 83 10.74 -11.33 2.92
CA ARG A 83 10.98 -12.19 1.74
C ARG A 83 12.42 -12.70 1.69
N SER A 84 13.39 -11.86 2.04
CA SER A 84 14.81 -12.25 2.12
C SER A 84 15.04 -13.26 3.24
N LEU A 85 14.44 -13.02 4.42
CA LEU A 85 14.49 -13.98 5.54
C LEU A 85 13.90 -15.33 5.14
N ASN A 86 12.68 -15.39 4.59
CA ASN A 86 12.04 -16.64 4.20
C ASN A 86 12.88 -17.44 3.19
N LYS A 87 13.50 -16.76 2.22
CA LYS A 87 14.42 -17.40 1.27
C LYS A 87 15.65 -17.97 1.98
N HIS A 88 16.20 -17.23 2.92
CA HIS A 88 17.32 -17.71 3.71
C HIS A 88 16.93 -18.89 4.62
N GLU A 89 15.76 -18.85 5.25
CA GLU A 89 15.29 -19.95 6.10
C GLU A 89 15.16 -21.26 5.34
N SER A 90 14.85 -21.21 4.04
CA SER A 90 14.84 -22.41 3.21
C SER A 90 16.21 -23.08 3.04
N SER A 91 17.32 -22.36 3.22
CA SER A 91 18.67 -22.97 3.18
C SER A 91 18.97 -23.79 4.44
N HIS A 92 18.34 -23.49 5.57
CA HIS A 92 18.49 -24.32 6.79
C HIS A 92 17.71 -25.62 6.70
N ARG A 93 16.73 -25.72 5.79
CA ARG A 93 15.89 -26.91 5.65
C ARG A 93 16.65 -28.11 5.07
N GLU A 94 17.78 -27.88 4.38
CA GLU A 94 18.67 -28.95 3.91
C GLU A 94 19.54 -29.53 5.05
N GLU A 95 19.70 -28.81 6.15
CA GLU A 95 20.52 -29.24 7.30
C GLU A 95 19.71 -30.04 8.35
N VAL A 96 18.37 -29.95 8.31
CA VAL A 96 17.47 -30.56 9.32
C VAL A 96 17.00 -31.98 8.95
N LEU A 97 17.34 -32.48 7.75
CA LEU A 97 17.00 -33.86 7.33
C LEU A 97 18.04 -34.93 7.73
N LEU A 98 19.09 -34.55 8.48
CA LEU A 98 20.15 -35.45 8.93
C LEU A 98 20.20 -35.67 10.45
N VAL A 99 19.15 -35.31 11.19
CA VAL A 99 19.00 -35.64 12.62
C VAL A 99 17.83 -36.58 12.81
#